data_AF-A0A8T6SJ35-F1
#
_entry.id   AF-A0A8T6SJ35-F1
#
_cell.length_a   1.000
_cell.length_b   1.000
_cell.length_c   1.000
_cell.angle_alpha   90.00
_cell.angle_beta   90.00
_cell.angle_gamma   90.00
#
_symmetry.space_group_name_H-M   'P 1'
#
loop_
_entity.id
_entity.type
_entity.pdbx_description
1 polymer ?
#
loop_
_entity_poly.entity_id
_entity_poly.type
_entity_poly.pdbx_seq_one_letter_code
_entity_poly.pdbx_strand_id
1 'polypeptide(L)' 'LLEPYLTDPYLEDITMIGTGKSYIVHKLFGPMRVTQRITNDEIEEMLMAMAEQFGKTIS' A
#
# COMPACT_ATOMS: atom_id res chain seq x y z
N LEU A 1 -2.41 -0.76 8.24
CA LEU A 1 -1.21 -0.75 7.35
C LEU A 1 -1.10 0.51 6.49
N LEU A 2 -2.19 0.99 5.89
CA LEU A 2 -2.18 2.13 4.95
C LEU A 2 -2.02 3.53 5.56
N GLU A 3 -2.47 3.76 6.79
CA GLU A 3 -2.52 5.12 7.36
C GLU A 3 -1.21 5.93 7.27
N PRO A 4 -0.02 5.38 7.58
CA PRO A 4 1.23 6.13 7.45
C PRO A 4 1.51 6.57 6.02
N TYR A 5 1.11 5.77 5.04
CA TYR A 5 1.29 6.10 3.63
C TYR A 5 0.25 7.12 3.14
N LEU A 6 -0.99 7.05 3.63
CA LEU A 6 -2.06 7.96 3.23
C LEU A 6 -1.96 9.35 3.88
N THR A 7 -1.30 9.43 5.03
CA THR A 7 -1.13 10.68 5.78
C THR A 7 0.13 11.45 5.40
N ASP A 8 1.05 10.84 4.65
CA ASP A 8 2.26 11.51 4.18
C ASP A 8 1.98 12.36 2.91
N PRO A 9 2.06 13.70 2.99
CA PRO A 9 1.79 14.58 1.86
C PRO A 9 2.86 14.51 0.75
N TYR A 10 4.00 13.88 1.00
CA TYR A 10 5.09 13.73 0.04
C TYR A 10 5.08 12.41 -0.72
N LEU A 11 4.18 11.49 -0.37
CA LEU A 11 3.95 10.29 -1.17
C LEU A 11 3.08 10.61 -2.39
N GLU A 12 3.49 10.12 -3.55
CA GLU A 12 2.73 10.22 -4.80
C GLU A 12 2.08 8.87 -5.12
N ASP A 13 2.89 7.82 -5.16
CA ASP A 13 2.43 6.47 -5.50
C ASP A 13 2.90 5.44 -4.45
N ILE A 14 2.07 4.42 -4.25
CA ILE A 14 2.35 3.26 -3.41
C ILE A 14 2.10 2.00 -4.25
N THR A 15 3.13 1.17 -4.38
CA THR A 15 3.06 -0.09 -5.13
C THR A 15 3.36 -1.25 -4.20
N MET A 16 2.41 -2.18 -4.05
CA MET A 16 2.58 -3.40 -3.29
C MET A 16 2.56 -4.60 -4.25
N ILE A 17 3.70 -5.28 -4.42
CA ILE A 17 3.82 -6.41 -5.33
C ILE A 17 3.90 -7.69 -4.50
N GLY A 18 2.74 -8.23 -4.12
CA GLY A 18 2.63 -9.53 -3.42
C GLY A 18 3.68 -9.73 -2.33
N THR A 19 4.25 -10.94 -2.24
CA THR A 19 5.14 -11.33 -1.15
C THR A 19 6.39 -10.43 -1.00
N GLY A 20 6.26 -9.47 -0.09
CA GLY A 20 7.35 -8.87 0.67
C GLY A 20 8.09 -7.70 0.01
N LYS A 21 7.66 -7.20 -1.14
CA LYS A 21 8.25 -6.00 -1.74
C LYS A 21 7.18 -4.94 -1.99
N SER A 22 7.30 -3.83 -1.27
CA SER A 22 6.59 -2.60 -1.55
C SER A 22 7.56 -1.50 -1.99
N TYR A 23 7.05 -0.63 -2.84
CA TYR A 23 7.74 0.50 -3.41
C TYR A 23 6.88 1.74 -3.22
N ILE A 24 7.52 2.88 -3.05
CA ILE A 24 6.87 4.17 -2.98
C ILE A 24 7.51 5.11 -3.99
N VAL A 25 6.76 6.10 -4.45
CA VAL A 25 7.30 7.26 -5.16
C VAL A 25 7.14 8.47 -4.25
N HIS A 26 8.26 9.04 -3.83
CA HIS A 26 8.29 10.21 -2.97
C HIS A 26 8.65 11.45 -3.79
N LYS A 27 7.91 12.56 -3.62
CA LYS A 27 8.07 13.82 -4.38
C LYS A 27 9.50 14.32 -4.47
N LEU A 28 10.25 14.17 -3.38
CA LEU A 28 11.63 14.67 -3.28
C LEU A 28 12.70 13.64 -3.62
N PHE A 29 12.41 12.34 -3.46
CA PHE A 29 13.41 11.28 -3.51
C PHE A 29 13.20 10.29 -4.66
N GLY A 30 12.09 10.42 -5.39
CA GLY A 30 11.73 9.53 -6.48
C GLY A 30 11.36 8.12 -5.97
N PRO A 31 11.61 7.08 -6.78
CA PRO A 31 11.27 5.71 -6.43
C PRO A 31 12.13 5.17 -5.28
N MET A 32 11.50 4.72 -4.20
CA MET A 32 12.16 4.12 -3.04
C MET A 32 11.61 2.73 -2.75
N ARG A 33 12.48 1.85 -2.25
CA ARG A 33 12.08 0.54 -1.74
C ARG A 33 11.72 0.65 -0.27
N VAL A 34 10.57 0.10 0.09
CA VAL A 34 10.13 0.02 1.48
C VAL A 34 10.85 -1.13 2.18
N THR A 35 11.28 -0.90 3.42
CA THR A 35 11.99 -1.89 4.25
C THR A 35 11.05 -2.86 4.95
N GLN A 36 9.82 -2.41 5.25
CA GLN A 36 8.78 -3.23 5.85
C GLN A 36 8.36 -4.34 4.90
N ARG A 37 8.32 -5.56 5.43
CA ARG A 37 7.78 -6.73 4.74
C ARG A 37 6.30 -6.80 5.03
N ILE A 38 5.49 -6.90 3.98
CA ILE A 38 4.05 -7.08 4.06
C ILE A 38 3.75 -8.51 3.60
N THR A 39 2.92 -9.23 4.37
CA THR A 39 2.48 -10.60 4.04
C THR A 39 1.35 -10.56 3.03
N ASN A 40 1.05 -11.69 2.38
CA ASN A 40 -0.09 -11.76 1.47
C ASN A 40 -1.41 -11.58 2.24
N ASP A 41 -1.53 -12.18 3.42
CA ASP A 41 -2.73 -12.08 4.25
C ASP A 41 -3.03 -10.62 4.63
N GLU A 42 -1.99 -9.83 4.96
CA GLU A 42 -2.13 -8.39 5.22
C GLU A 42 -2.57 -7.60 3.98
N ILE A 43 -2.10 -7.98 2.79
CA ILE A 43 -2.53 -7.36 1.52
C ILE A 43 -3.98 -7.72 1.22
N GLU A 44 -4.38 -8.97 1.45
CA GLU A 44 -5.74 -9.45 1.20
C GLU A 44 -6.75 -8.77 2.13
N GLU A 45 -6.46 -8.72 3.43
CA GLU A 45 -7.27 -7.99 4.42
C GLU A 45 -7.43 -6.51 4.04
N MET A 46 -6.32 -5.88 3.62
CA MET A 46 -6.32 -4.50 3.15
C MET A 46 -7.19 -4.31 1.91
N LEU A 47 -7.09 -5.21 0.92
CA LEU A 47 -7.87 -5.14 -0.32
C LEU A 47 -9.37 -5.30 -0.03
N MET A 48 -9.75 -6.25 0.82
CA MET A 48 -11.14 -6.45 1.24
C MET A 48 -11.70 -5.20 1.92
N ALA A 49 -10.99 -4.66 2.92
CA ALA A 49 -11.40 -3.46 3.64
C ALA A 49 -11.55 -2.23 2.72
N MET A 50 -10.62 -2.05 1.78
CA MET A 50 -10.72 -0.97 0.78
C MET A 50 -11.94 -1.15 -0.11
N ALA A 51 -12.17 -2.33 -0.66
CA ALA A 51 -13.32 -2.55 -1.53
C ALA A 51 -14.65 -2.33 -0.81
N GLU A 52 -14.79 -2.81 0.42
CA GLU A 52 -15.99 -2.57 1.24
C GLU A 52 -16.22 -1.08 1.45
N GLN A 53 -15.17 -0.28 1.72
CA GLN A 53 -15.26 1.17 1.84
C GLN A 53 -15.79 1.83 0.55
N PHE A 54 -15.49 1.26 -0.62
CA PHE A 54 -15.99 1.72 -1.92
C PHE A 54 -17.32 1.05 -2.34
N GLY A 55 -17.95 0.26 -1.47
CA GLY A 55 -19.19 -0.47 -1.79
C GLY A 55 -19.01 -1.56 -2.85
N LYS A 56 -17.79 -2.06 -3.01
CA LYS A 56 -17.44 -3.16 -3.92
C LYS A 56 -17.09 -4.40 -3.10
N THR A 57 -17.25 -5.56 -3.71
CA THR A 57 -16.81 -6.83 -3.12
C THR A 57 -15.77 -7.44 -4.05
N ILE A 58 -14.68 -7.94 -3.48
CA ILE A 58 -13.65 -8.70 -4.17
C ILE A 58 -13.74 -10.14 -3.66
N SER A 59 -13.58 -11.12 -4.55
CA SER A 59 -13.63 -12.56 -4.25
C SER A 59 -12.57 -13.31 -5.05
#